data_AF-A0A0M6WY45-F1
#
_entry.id   AF-A0A0M6WY45-F1
#
_cell.length_a   1.000
_cell.length_b   1.000
_cell.length_c   1.000
_cell.angle_alpha   90.00
_cell.angle_beta   90.00
_cell.angle_gamma   90.00
#
_symmetry.space_group_name_H-M   'P 1'
#
loop_
_entity.id
_entity.type
_entity.pdbx_description
1 polymer ?
#
loop_
_entity_poly.entity_id
_entity_poly.type
_entity_poly.pdbx_seq_one_letter_code
_entity_poly.pdbx_strand_id
1 'polypeptide(L)'
;MIRGTTPTLEFTLPFDTSLIAEMYVTIAQGEKTVLEKTLSDCSCSGTSVSLALTQEDTLRLQQQPHSRAEMQIRVRTTAGEALASDIMRVYVGRILKEGVI
;
A
#
# COMPACT_ATOMS: atom_id res chain seq x y z
N MET A 1 -9.67 -4.79 -1.88
CA MET A 1 -9.21 -4.18 -3.14
C MET A 1 -9.56 -5.09 -4.31
N ILE A 2 -9.85 -4.57 -5.50
CA ILE A 2 -10.13 -5.37 -6.72
C ILE A 2 -8.96 -5.17 -7.70
N ARG A 3 -8.47 -6.24 -8.35
CA ARG A 3 -7.43 -6.14 -9.38
C ARG A 3 -7.89 -5.29 -10.57
N GLY A 4 -6.97 -4.70 -11.33
CA GLY A 4 -7.31 -3.92 -12.52
C GLY A 4 -8.17 -2.69 -12.23
N THR A 5 -8.12 -2.16 -11.01
CA THR A 5 -8.80 -0.92 -10.62
C THR A 5 -7.81 0.07 -10.02
N THR A 6 -8.25 1.29 -9.75
CA THR A 6 -7.44 2.37 -9.16
C THR A 6 -7.90 2.73 -7.75
N PRO A 7 -7.80 1.82 -6.76
CA PRO A 7 -8.21 2.12 -5.40
C PRO A 7 -7.25 3.11 -4.75
N THR A 8 -7.79 3.96 -3.88
CA THR A 8 -7.00 4.77 -2.95
C THR A 8 -6.94 4.04 -1.61
N LEU A 9 -5.72 3.86 -1.10
CA LEU A 9 -5.45 3.36 0.24
C LEU A 9 -5.21 4.55 1.16
N GLU A 10 -5.90 4.59 2.29
CA GLU A 10 -5.78 5.66 3.28
C GLU A 10 -5.26 5.10 4.60
N PHE A 11 -4.27 5.80 5.18
CA PHE A 11 -3.65 5.47 6.44
C PHE A 11 -3.67 6.70 7.35
N THR A 12 -3.89 6.48 8.64
CA THR A 12 -3.77 7.51 9.67
C THR A 12 -2.60 7.18 10.57
N LEU A 13 -1.63 8.09 10.63
CA LEU A 13 -0.46 7.98 11.48
C LEU A 13 -0.73 8.62 12.86
N PRO A 14 -0.06 8.17 13.92
CA PRO A 14 -0.18 8.78 15.25
C PRO A 14 0.61 10.10 15.39
N PHE A 15 1.19 10.61 14.31
CA PHE A 15 1.98 11.83 14.27
C PHE A 15 1.86 12.51 12.90
N ASP A 16 2.33 13.76 12.82
CA ASP A 16 2.25 14.56 11.60
C ASP A 16 3.23 14.06 10.52
N THR A 17 2.73 13.95 9.29
CA THR A 17 3.47 13.46 8.12
C THR A 17 4.68 14.31 7.75
N SER A 18 4.75 15.58 8.20
CA SER A 18 5.95 16.42 8.05
C SER A 18 7.18 15.89 8.79
N LEU A 19 6.99 14.98 9.75
CA LEU A 19 8.07 14.34 10.50
C LEU A 19 8.66 13.14 9.77
N ILE A 20 8.13 12.75 8.61
CA ILE A 20 8.60 11.59 7.84
C ILE A 20 9.84 11.97 7.03
N ALA A 21 10.95 11.29 7.27
CA ALA A 21 12.14 11.37 6.42
C ALA A 21 12.09 10.36 5.27
N GLU A 22 11.51 9.18 5.51
CA GLU A 22 11.43 8.10 4.55
C GLU A 22 10.25 7.18 4.88
N MET A 23 9.61 6.63 3.87
CA MET A 23 8.42 5.80 4.03
C MET A 23 8.33 4.75 2.94
N TYR A 24 7.88 3.57 3.33
CA TYR A 24 7.55 2.47 2.44
C TYR A 24 6.15 1.95 2.74
N VAL A 25 5.32 1.84 1.71
CA VAL A 25 4.09 1.05 1.73
C VAL A 25 4.36 -0.21 0.94
N THR A 26 4.44 -1.34 1.62
CA THR A 26 4.75 -2.64 1.02
C THR A 26 3.49 -3.49 0.97
N ILE A 27 3.22 -4.08 -0.20
CA ILE A 27 2.14 -5.04 -0.39
C ILE A 27 2.77 -6.37 -0.82
N ALA A 28 2.53 -7.42 -0.02
CA ALA A 28 3.04 -8.76 -0.24
C ALA A 28 1.90 -9.77 -0.43
N GLN A 29 2.18 -10.84 -1.15
CA GLN A 29 1.26 -11.94 -1.36
C GLN A 29 2.05 -13.25 -1.41
N GLY A 30 1.64 -14.24 -0.62
CA GLY A 30 2.38 -15.50 -0.48
C GLY A 30 3.83 -15.27 -0.08
N GLU A 31 4.05 -14.40 0.93
CA GLU A 31 5.37 -14.02 1.48
C GLU A 31 6.32 -13.32 0.49
N LYS A 32 5.85 -13.00 -0.72
CA LYS A 32 6.63 -12.25 -1.71
C LYS A 32 6.11 -10.83 -1.83
N THR A 33 7.01 -9.85 -1.75
CA THR A 33 6.70 -8.45 -2.08
C THR A 33 6.24 -8.35 -3.54
N VAL A 34 5.03 -7.84 -3.73
CA VAL A 34 4.44 -7.65 -5.06
C VAL A 34 4.53 -6.18 -5.45
N LEU A 35 4.28 -5.26 -4.52
CA LEU A 35 4.43 -3.83 -4.71
C LEU A 35 5.19 -3.22 -3.54
N GLU A 36 5.98 -2.20 -3.86
CA GLU A 36 6.59 -1.29 -2.92
C GLU A 36 6.37 0.12 -3.45
N LYS A 37 5.84 1.00 -2.59
CA LYS A 37 5.62 2.42 -2.87
C LYS A 37 6.33 3.24 -1.83
N THR A 38 6.78 4.40 -2.22
CA THR A 38 7.60 5.30 -1.42
C THR A 38 6.83 6.53 -1.01
N LEU A 39 7.45 7.40 -0.22
CA LEU A 39 6.87 8.69 0.17
C LEU A 39 6.45 9.53 -1.04
N SER A 40 7.23 9.53 -2.13
CA SER A 40 6.91 10.31 -3.33
C SER A 40 5.70 9.79 -4.12
N ASP A 41 5.29 8.54 -3.89
CA ASP A 41 4.08 7.97 -4.48
C ASP A 41 2.81 8.33 -3.69
N CYS A 42 2.96 8.94 -2.50
CA CYS A 42 1.87 9.20 -1.57
C CYS A 42 1.55 10.69 -1.48
N SER A 43 0.27 11.00 -1.24
CA SER A 43 -0.16 12.33 -0.82
C SER A 43 -0.29 12.37 0.69
N CYS A 44 0.33 13.36 1.33
CA CYS A 44 0.39 13.49 2.79
C CYS A 44 -0.28 14.79 3.23
N SER A 45 -1.10 14.74 4.28
CA SER A 45 -1.76 15.92 4.84
C SER A 45 -2.03 15.71 6.33
N GLY A 46 -1.42 16.53 7.18
CA GLY A 46 -1.51 16.37 8.64
C GLY A 46 -1.04 14.98 9.04
N THR A 47 -1.92 14.19 9.67
CA THR A 47 -1.68 12.80 10.08
C THR A 47 -2.11 11.76 9.03
N SER A 48 -2.61 12.18 7.87
CA SER A 48 -3.17 11.28 6.85
C SER A 48 -2.19 11.06 5.71
N VAL A 49 -2.05 9.80 5.30
CA VAL A 49 -1.31 9.37 4.11
C VAL A 49 -2.28 8.67 3.17
N SER A 50 -2.36 9.10 1.91
CA SER A 50 -3.15 8.46 0.88
C SER A 50 -2.27 8.00 -0.29
N LEU A 51 -2.47 6.77 -0.73
CA LEU A 51 -1.77 6.16 -1.86
C LEU A 51 -2.79 5.73 -2.92
N ALA A 52 -2.78 6.41 -4.07
CA ALA A 52 -3.56 5.99 -5.22
C ALA A 52 -2.79 4.92 -6.01
N LEU A 53 -3.35 3.73 -6.11
CA LEU A 53 -2.78 2.66 -6.94
C LEU A 53 -3.26 2.77 -8.38
N THR A 54 -2.41 2.42 -9.33
CA THR A 54 -2.82 2.30 -10.73
C THR A 54 -3.46 0.95 -11.04
N GLN A 55 -4.06 0.81 -12.23
CA GLN A 55 -4.51 -0.51 -12.70
C GLN A 55 -3.33 -1.48 -12.84
N GLU A 56 -2.18 -1.02 -13.35
CA GLU A 56 -0.97 -1.83 -13.49
C GLU A 56 -0.47 -2.33 -12.14
N ASP A 57 -0.47 -1.45 -11.13
CA ASP A 57 -0.16 -1.79 -9.75
C ASP A 57 -1.04 -2.95 -9.27
N THR A 58 -2.36 -2.80 -9.34
CA THR A 58 -3.29 -3.81 -8.81
C THR A 58 -3.31 -5.10 -9.64
N LEU A 59 -2.98 -5.06 -10.93
CA LEU A 59 -2.89 -6.24 -11.79
C LEU A 59 -1.71 -7.16 -11.45
N ARG A 60 -0.65 -6.64 -10.81
CA ARG A 60 0.50 -7.44 -10.35
C ARG A 60 0.13 -8.46 -9.26
N LEU A 61 -0.97 -8.22 -8.55
CA LEU A 61 -1.49 -9.14 -7.54
C LEU A 61 -2.10 -10.38 -8.21
N GLN A 62 -2.03 -11.52 -7.55
CA GLN A 62 -2.58 -12.77 -8.07
C GLN A 62 -4.03 -12.97 -7.66
N GLN A 63 -4.86 -13.39 -8.62
CA GLN A 63 -6.22 -13.85 -8.39
C GLN A 63 -6.25 -15.36 -8.10
N GLN A 64 -6.06 -15.74 -6.84
CA GLN A 64 -6.30 -17.10 -6.36
C GLN A 64 -7.60 -17.16 -5.54
N PRO A 65 -8.27 -18.33 -5.44
CA PRO A 65 -9.37 -18.50 -4.51
C PRO A 65 -8.96 -18.08 -3.09
N HIS A 66 -9.76 -17.23 -2.45
CA HIS A 66 -9.46 -16.67 -1.11
C HIS A 66 -8.14 -15.89 -1.03
N SER A 67 -7.65 -15.35 -2.15
CA SER A 67 -6.44 -14.55 -2.21
C SER A 67 -6.49 -13.35 -1.26
N ARG A 68 -5.49 -13.28 -0.38
CA ARG A 68 -5.25 -12.17 0.52
C ARG A 68 -3.88 -11.58 0.21
N ALA A 69 -3.80 -10.26 0.24
CA ALA A 69 -2.54 -9.55 0.30
C ALA A 69 -2.32 -9.07 1.74
N GLU A 70 -1.06 -9.01 2.13
CA GLU A 70 -0.60 -8.38 3.35
C GLU A 70 -0.01 -7.03 3.00
N MET A 71 -0.24 -6.05 3.84
CA MET A 71 0.23 -4.70 3.65
C MET A 71 0.79 -4.15 4.95
N GLN A 72 1.89 -3.41 4.85
CA GLN A 72 2.49 -2.73 5.98
C GLN A 72 3.04 -1.38 5.53
N ILE A 73 2.91 -0.40 6.40
CA ILE A 73 3.61 0.88 6.25
C ILE A 73 4.78 0.91 7.24
N ARG A 74 5.94 1.30 6.73
CA ARG A 74 7.15 1.55 7.54
C ARG A 74 7.60 2.97 7.32
N VAL A 75 7.96 3.64 8.40
CA VAL A 75 8.37 5.05 8.41
C VAL A 75 9.68 5.19 9.15
N ARG A 76 10.55 6.05 8.64
CA ARG A 76 11.66 6.62 9.40
C ARG A 76 11.39 8.10 9.61
N THR A 77 11.43 8.57 10.85
CA THR A 77 11.24 9.99 11.17
C THR A 77 12.50 10.80 10.87
N THR A 78 12.35 12.13 10.78
CA THR A 78 13.49 13.06 10.68
C THR A 78 14.39 13.04 11.91
N ALA A 79 13.87 12.60 13.06
CA ALA A 79 14.64 12.32 14.28
C ALA A 79 15.39 10.98 14.25
N GLY A 80 15.15 10.13 13.23
CA GLY A 80 15.83 8.86 13.04
C GLY A 80 15.11 7.64 13.62
N GLU A 81 13.91 7.79 14.16
CA GLU A 81 13.12 6.67 14.71
C GLU A 81 12.54 5.82 13.57
N ALA A 82 12.62 4.51 13.70
CA ALA A 82 12.02 3.57 12.75
C ALA A 82 10.75 2.97 13.33
N LEU A 83 9.63 3.20 12.64
CA LEU A 83 8.29 2.77 13.04
C LEU A 83 7.69 1.87 11.97
N ALA A 84 6.83 0.93 12.41
CA ALA A 84 6.08 0.06 11.52
C ALA A 84 4.64 -0.05 12.02
N SER A 85 3.69 -0.10 11.10
CA SER A 85 2.32 -0.50 11.43
C SER A 85 2.23 -2.00 11.71
N ASP A 86 1.10 -2.43 12.25
CA ASP A 86 0.68 -3.82 12.13
C ASP A 86 0.59 -4.25 10.65
N ILE A 87 0.72 -5.56 10.42
CA ILE A 87 0.46 -6.16 9.11
C ILE A 87 -1.05 -6.24 8.90
N MET A 88 -1.53 -5.52 7.90
CA MET A 88 -2.94 -5.46 7.52
C MET A 88 -3.23 -6.48 6.43
N ARG A 89 -4.26 -7.30 6.61
CA ARG A 89 -4.69 -8.30 5.62
C ARG A 89 -5.87 -7.79 4.82
N VAL A 90 -5.72 -7.72 3.50
CA VAL A 90 -6.76 -7.25 2.58
C VAL A 90 -7.14 -8.35 1.61
N TYR A 91 -8.43 -8.47 1.32
CA TYR A 91 -8.91 -9.36 0.26
C TYR A 91 -8.61 -8.76 -1.12
N VAL A 92 -8.14 -9.62 -2.04
CA VAL A 92 -7.88 -9.28 -3.44
C VAL A 92 -8.99 -9.86 -4.32
N GLY A 93 -9.86 -8.98 -4.83
CA GLY A 93 -10.96 -9.32 -5.73
C GLY A 93 -10.47 -9.66 -7.14
N ARG A 94 -11.09 -10.69 -7.73
CA ARG A 94 -10.84 -11.12 -9.12
C ARG A 94 -11.49 -10.17 -10.13
N ILE A 95 -10.96 -10.19 -11.35
CA ILE A 95 -11.58 -9.57 -12.53
C ILE A 95 -11.83 -10.63 -13.59
N LEU A 96 -12.80 -10.40 -14.46
CA LEU A 96 -13.11 -11.32 -15.57
C LEU A 96 -12.43 -10.91 -16.87
N LYS A 97 -12.16 -9.61 -17.02
CA LYS A 97 -11.40 -9.03 -18.13
C LYS A 97 -10.01 -8.69 -17.62
N GLU A 98 -8.98 -9.37 -18.13
CA GLU A 98 -7.59 -9.02 -17.83
C GLU A 98 -7.12 -7.79 -18.62
N GLY A 99 -6.10 -7.12 -18.08
CA GLY A 99 -5.46 -5.94 -18.65
C GLY A 99 -5.97 -4.62 -18.07
N VAL A 100 -5.34 -3.53 -18.49
CA VAL A 100 -5.77 -2.16 -18.21
C VAL A 100 -6.89 -1.74 -19.18
N ILE A 101 -7.76 -0.84 -18.76
CA ILE A 101 -8.79 -0.17 -19.59
C ILE A 101 -8.64 1.34 -19.59
#